data_AF-A0A560B1G2-F1
#
_entry.id   AF-A0A560B1G2-F1
#
_cell.length_a   1.000
_cell.length_b   1.000
_cell.length_c   1.000
_cell.angle_alpha   90.00
_cell.angle_beta   90.00
_cell.angle_gamma   90.00
#
_symmetry.space_group_name_H-M   'P 1'
#
loop_
_entity.id
_entity.type
_entity.pdbx_description
1 polymer ?
#
loop_
_entity_poly.entity_id
_entity_poly.type
_entity_poly.pdbx_seq_one_letter_code
_entity_poly.pdbx_strand_id
1 'polypeptide(L)'
;MLPKTVALDATTKRRSKRSNRVNSQRQLRVISMETMLSNLKSQPKRFSLLSFSRTVNLAVQPPDTNDRQPSRVEDYLRKSVILKQIMSNKAKTYRAINAAQNVATVAVSSLLLFFGFSGLDKVQKYVSWVHPISADATEFGFNLFVFLLFVVGVLHLVFRFSEKQSRAEAAVASLANLANEIEDMITSRGNLIISQEHARVDTIRSRYEAIAENIPANSDKEFIRAKRDLALKEARKPKIHLSPQQIFDPAQQEVIVSSIVLGSRAIVDILIALRDTSQDLYLGGGLIRNAVWDYLHGYTAPTPVDDVDVIYYNRFDHEKRHDEEIAKKLTALIPNVHWSVKNQARMHTNNSEAQYASLEEAIQRWPETATAVVVRIDSNGKLRFVSPHGFDDLLRLIVTNTPAFTGRINIIKRRIAEKRWLQIWPYLRICLPEESTSMNSANQAQ
;
A
#
# COMPACT_ATOMS: atom_id res chain seq x y z
N MET A 1 -49.29 56.05 41.15
CA MET A 1 -48.25 56.05 40.09
C MET A 1 -47.51 54.72 40.15
N LEU A 2 -47.32 54.06 39.01
CA LEU A 2 -46.48 52.85 38.86
C LEU A 2 -45.10 53.26 38.31
N PRO A 3 -44.03 52.52 38.66
CA PRO A 3 -42.93 52.27 37.75
C PRO A 3 -42.84 50.79 37.35
N LYS A 4 -42.39 50.54 36.11
CA LYS A 4 -42.39 49.23 35.46
C LYS A 4 -41.10 48.45 35.76
N THR A 5 -41.21 47.15 36.05
CA THR A 5 -40.10 46.19 35.95
C THR A 5 -39.85 45.84 34.49
N VAL A 6 -38.60 45.98 34.03
CA VAL A 6 -38.18 45.58 32.68
C VAL A 6 -37.65 44.16 32.71
N ALA A 7 -38.29 43.24 31.98
CA ALA A 7 -37.81 41.87 31.82
C ALA A 7 -36.65 41.82 30.82
N LEU A 8 -35.49 41.32 31.26
CA LEU A 8 -34.28 41.20 30.44
C LEU A 8 -34.22 39.82 29.74
N ASP A 9 -34.53 39.89 28.46
CA ASP A 9 -34.68 38.87 27.43
C ASP A 9 -33.78 37.59 27.51
N ALA A 10 -34.43 36.43 27.38
CA ALA A 10 -33.80 35.10 27.31
C ALA A 10 -33.05 34.81 25.98
N THR A 11 -33.25 35.60 24.92
CA THR A 11 -32.58 35.40 23.62
C THR A 11 -31.06 35.62 23.69
N THR A 12 -30.60 36.56 24.52
CA THR A 12 -29.17 36.90 24.69
C THR A 12 -28.33 35.72 25.18
N LYS A 13 -28.87 34.91 26.11
CA LYS A 13 -28.20 33.69 26.62
C LYS A 13 -28.05 32.60 25.56
N ARG A 14 -28.99 32.49 24.60
CA ARG A 14 -28.89 31.56 23.46
C ARG A 14 -27.86 32.01 22.42
N ARG A 15 -27.77 33.31 22.12
CA ARG A 15 -26.71 33.86 21.24
C ARG A 15 -25.30 33.66 21.81
N SER A 16 -25.12 33.92 23.11
CA SER A 16 -23.86 33.66 23.84
C SER A 16 -23.41 32.19 23.73
N LYS A 17 -24.27 31.23 24.08
CA LYS A 17 -23.93 29.80 23.98
C LYS A 17 -23.62 29.34 22.55
N ARG A 18 -24.31 29.86 21.53
CA ARG A 18 -24.04 29.53 20.12
C ARG A 18 -22.71 30.12 19.64
N SER A 19 -22.37 31.35 20.06
CA SER A 19 -21.07 31.97 19.79
C SER A 19 -19.92 31.19 20.43
N ASN A 20 -20.03 30.84 21.73
CA ASN A 20 -19.01 30.06 22.41
C ASN A 20 -18.82 28.66 21.81
N ARG A 21 -19.87 28.00 21.31
CA ARG A 21 -19.76 26.70 20.64
C ARG A 21 -19.06 26.79 19.27
N VAL A 22 -19.29 27.88 18.53
CA VAL A 22 -18.58 28.15 17.26
C VAL A 22 -17.12 28.54 17.52
N ASN A 23 -16.85 29.34 18.56
CA ASN A 23 -15.47 29.68 18.96
C ASN A 23 -14.72 28.47 19.51
N SER A 24 -15.34 27.57 20.28
CA SER A 24 -14.68 26.34 20.72
C SER A 24 -14.39 25.40 19.55
N GLN A 25 -15.29 25.27 18.58
CA GLN A 25 -15.00 24.55 17.33
C GLN A 25 -13.89 25.21 16.49
N ARG A 26 -13.82 26.55 16.45
CA ARG A 26 -12.71 27.28 15.80
C ARG A 26 -11.38 27.08 16.53
N GLN A 27 -11.35 27.17 17.85
CA GLN A 27 -10.16 26.92 18.66
C GLN A 27 -9.71 25.44 18.55
N LEU A 28 -10.63 24.48 18.60
CA LEU A 28 -10.32 23.07 18.35
C LEU A 28 -9.78 22.84 16.93
N ARG A 29 -10.28 23.56 15.91
CA ARG A 29 -9.69 23.53 14.55
C ARG A 29 -8.29 24.13 14.52
N VAL A 30 -8.04 25.28 15.14
CA VAL A 30 -6.72 25.94 15.16
C VAL A 30 -5.70 25.13 15.95
N ILE A 31 -6.03 24.68 17.17
CA ILE A 31 -5.15 23.84 18.00
C ILE A 31 -4.89 22.50 17.29
N SER A 32 -5.92 21.86 16.72
CA SER A 32 -5.74 20.65 15.90
C SER A 32 -4.87 20.91 14.67
N MET A 33 -4.86 22.12 14.11
CA MET A 33 -4.04 22.46 12.96
C MET A 33 -2.60 22.71 13.38
N GLU A 34 -2.35 23.41 14.49
CA GLU A 34 -0.99 23.66 15.00
C GLU A 34 -0.30 22.39 15.50
N THR A 35 -0.98 21.51 16.26
CA THR A 35 -0.42 20.22 16.68
C THR A 35 -0.20 19.26 15.49
N MET A 36 -1.05 19.32 14.47
CA MET A 36 -0.87 18.52 13.25
C MET A 36 0.27 19.09 12.38
N LEU A 37 0.39 20.42 12.29
CA LEU A 37 1.48 21.11 11.59
C LEU A 37 2.84 20.90 12.29
N SER A 38 2.91 20.87 13.62
CA SER A 38 4.14 20.54 14.35
C SER A 38 4.59 19.11 14.05
N ASN A 39 3.64 18.17 14.00
CA ASN A 39 3.93 16.75 13.76
C ASN A 39 4.23 16.44 12.28
N LEU A 40 3.63 17.18 11.33
CA LEU A 40 3.95 17.07 9.90
C LEU A 40 5.26 17.76 9.51
N LYS A 41 5.64 18.86 10.18
CA LYS A 41 6.89 19.59 9.90
C LYS A 41 8.14 18.95 10.51
N SER A 42 8.01 18.08 11.52
CA SER A 42 9.13 17.56 12.31
C SER A 42 9.76 16.25 11.78
N GLN A 43 9.37 15.76 10.59
CA GLN A 43 9.69 14.40 10.13
C GLN A 43 10.57 14.34 8.86
N PRO A 44 11.92 14.31 9.00
CA PRO A 44 12.82 13.96 7.91
C PRO A 44 12.99 12.43 7.77
N LYS A 45 12.27 11.86 6.79
CA LYS A 45 12.62 10.69 5.94
C LYS A 45 13.49 9.55 6.55
N ARG A 46 12.87 8.35 6.55
CA ARG A 46 13.41 7.02 6.14
C ARG A 46 14.17 6.17 7.17
N PHE A 47 14.03 4.84 7.07
CA PHE A 47 15.17 3.93 7.31
C PHE A 47 16.27 4.29 6.28
N SER A 48 17.56 4.38 6.62
CA SER A 48 18.29 3.65 7.67
C SER A 48 18.60 4.41 8.98
N LEU A 49 18.90 3.61 10.00
CA LEU A 49 19.15 3.96 11.40
C LEU A 49 20.54 4.54 11.72
N LEU A 50 20.58 5.38 12.77
CA LEU A 50 21.61 5.49 13.85
C LEU A 50 23.08 5.82 13.47
N SER A 51 23.84 6.64 14.23
CA SER A 51 23.64 7.37 15.51
C SER A 51 24.70 8.51 15.63
N PHE A 52 24.94 9.25 16.72
CA PHE A 52 24.52 9.22 18.14
C PHE A 52 24.54 10.65 18.74
N SER A 53 24.05 10.83 19.97
CA SER A 53 24.25 12.00 20.86
C SER A 53 23.38 13.24 20.57
N ARG A 54 23.02 14.10 21.54
CA ARG A 54 22.94 14.01 23.03
C ARG A 54 22.08 15.21 23.51
N THR A 55 21.26 15.20 24.57
CA THR A 55 20.57 14.12 25.31
C THR A 55 19.50 14.75 26.22
N VAL A 56 18.22 14.39 26.09
CA VAL A 56 17.25 14.40 27.21
C VAL A 56 16.36 13.16 27.08
N ASN A 57 16.22 12.41 28.18
CA ASN A 57 15.54 11.12 28.21
C ASN A 57 14.08 11.23 28.66
N LEU A 58 13.20 10.46 28.01
CA LEU A 58 12.05 9.78 28.63
C LEU A 58 11.57 8.69 27.66
N ALA A 59 12.04 7.46 27.86
CA ALA A 59 11.81 6.34 26.95
C ALA A 59 10.75 5.38 27.51
N VAL A 60 9.70 5.13 26.74
CA VAL A 60 8.92 3.89 26.83
C VAL A 60 9.53 2.93 25.81
N GLN A 61 10.07 1.81 26.27
CA GLN A 61 10.58 0.79 25.33
C GLN A 61 9.41 0.03 24.70
N PRO A 62 9.38 -0.17 23.36
CA PRO A 62 8.59 -1.24 22.78
C PRO A 62 9.12 -2.60 23.28
N PRO A 63 8.30 -3.67 23.28
CA PRO A 63 8.74 -5.00 23.71
C PRO A 63 9.96 -5.44 22.90
N ASP A 64 10.93 -6.07 23.59
CA ASP A 64 12.22 -6.40 23.00
C ASP A 64 12.07 -7.32 21.78
N THR A 65 12.46 -6.81 20.60
CA THR A 65 12.45 -7.57 19.35
C THR A 65 13.73 -8.35 19.10
N ASN A 66 14.73 -8.31 19.99
CA ASN A 66 15.98 -9.05 19.83
C ASN A 66 15.78 -10.58 19.74
N ASP A 67 14.66 -11.12 20.26
CA ASP A 67 14.33 -12.54 20.17
C ASP A 67 13.39 -12.90 19.00
N ARG A 68 12.89 -11.89 18.25
CA ARG A 68 12.36 -12.13 16.90
C ARG A 68 13.52 -12.18 15.91
N GLN A 69 14.19 -13.33 15.90
CA GLN A 69 14.88 -13.82 14.70
C GLN A 69 14.03 -13.47 13.48
N PRO A 70 14.55 -12.74 12.47
CA PRO A 70 13.79 -12.49 11.26
C PRO A 70 13.46 -13.87 10.68
N SER A 71 12.18 -14.21 10.60
CA SER A 71 11.81 -15.57 10.23
C SER A 71 12.43 -15.88 8.86
N ARG A 72 12.87 -17.13 8.69
CA ARG A 72 13.71 -17.53 7.54
C ARG A 72 13.04 -17.16 6.21
N VAL A 73 11.69 -17.14 6.20
CA VAL A 73 10.81 -16.66 5.15
C VAL A 73 11.10 -15.21 4.71
N GLU A 74 11.12 -14.24 5.64
CA GLU A 74 11.35 -12.81 5.35
C GLU A 74 12.81 -12.53 4.92
N ASP A 75 13.74 -13.43 5.21
CA ASP A 75 15.09 -13.42 4.64
C ASP A 75 15.10 -13.94 3.19
N TYR A 76 14.44 -15.07 2.90
CA TYR A 76 14.25 -15.56 1.53
C TYR A 76 13.51 -14.55 0.64
N LEU A 77 12.52 -13.81 1.17
CA LEU A 77 11.86 -12.72 0.45
C LEU A 77 12.85 -11.62 0.07
N ARG A 78 13.62 -11.10 1.05
CA ARG A 78 14.61 -10.04 0.81
C ARG A 78 15.68 -10.47 -0.19
N LYS A 79 16.19 -11.69 -0.07
CA LYS A 79 17.12 -12.30 -1.03
C LYS A 79 16.52 -12.39 -2.44
N SER A 80 15.29 -12.88 -2.57
CA SER A 80 14.58 -13.00 -3.85
C SER A 80 14.35 -11.65 -4.51
N VAL A 81 13.94 -10.62 -3.75
CA VAL A 81 13.75 -9.25 -4.26
C VAL A 81 15.07 -8.65 -4.78
N ILE A 82 16.19 -8.86 -4.08
CA ILE A 82 17.50 -8.37 -4.52
C ILE A 82 17.99 -9.11 -5.77
N LEU A 83 17.95 -10.46 -5.77
CA LEU A 83 18.32 -11.26 -6.94
C LEU A 83 17.47 -10.89 -8.17
N LYS A 84 16.16 -10.67 -7.99
CA LYS A 84 15.24 -10.23 -9.05
C LYS A 84 15.68 -8.90 -9.63
N GLN A 85 16.14 -7.96 -8.80
CA GLN A 85 16.66 -6.68 -9.28
C GLN A 85 18.00 -6.84 -10.04
N ILE A 86 18.90 -7.73 -9.59
CA ILE A 86 20.15 -8.03 -10.32
C ILE A 86 19.82 -8.61 -11.71
N MET A 87 18.96 -9.62 -11.78
CA MET A 87 18.53 -10.24 -13.04
C MET A 87 17.82 -9.23 -13.97
N SER A 88 16.95 -8.38 -13.42
CA SER A 88 16.29 -7.31 -14.19
C SER A 88 17.29 -6.31 -14.79
N ASN A 89 18.38 -6.00 -14.08
CA ASN A 89 19.45 -5.16 -14.59
C ASN A 89 20.28 -5.87 -15.67
N LYS A 90 20.61 -7.16 -15.48
CA LYS A 90 21.31 -7.98 -16.48
C LYS A 90 20.52 -8.10 -17.77
N ALA A 91 19.23 -8.45 -17.69
CA ALA A 91 18.34 -8.53 -18.85
C ALA A 91 18.34 -7.24 -19.69
N LYS A 92 18.28 -6.06 -19.04
CA LYS A 92 18.37 -4.76 -19.73
C LYS A 92 19.72 -4.54 -20.42
N THR A 93 20.82 -4.85 -19.75
CA THR A 93 22.17 -4.71 -20.33
C THR A 93 22.37 -5.66 -21.51
N TYR A 94 21.98 -6.93 -21.38
CA TYR A 94 22.06 -7.89 -22.49
C TYR A 94 21.16 -7.51 -23.66
N ARG A 95 19.95 -7.00 -23.41
CA ARG A 95 19.06 -6.48 -24.46
C ARG A 95 19.67 -5.31 -25.23
N ALA A 96 20.31 -4.37 -24.54
CA ALA A 96 20.99 -3.24 -25.18
C ALA A 96 22.19 -3.70 -26.02
N ILE A 97 23.00 -4.65 -25.51
CA ILE A 97 24.12 -5.22 -26.26
C ILE A 97 23.62 -6.00 -27.48
N ASN A 98 22.58 -6.82 -27.33
CA ASN A 98 21.99 -7.62 -28.40
C ASN A 98 21.41 -6.72 -29.52
N ALA A 99 20.74 -5.62 -29.16
CA ALA A 99 20.27 -4.61 -30.11
C ALA A 99 21.44 -3.94 -30.86
N ALA A 100 22.50 -3.53 -30.16
CA ALA A 100 23.68 -2.95 -30.77
C ALA A 100 24.41 -3.95 -31.70
N GLN A 101 24.51 -5.22 -31.31
CA GLN A 101 25.07 -6.28 -32.14
C GLN A 101 24.25 -6.53 -33.40
N ASN A 102 22.92 -6.58 -33.32
CA ASN A 102 22.07 -6.73 -34.50
C ASN A 102 22.27 -5.60 -35.50
N VAL A 103 22.32 -4.34 -35.03
CA VAL A 103 22.61 -3.17 -35.88
C VAL A 103 24.01 -3.26 -36.48
N ALA A 104 25.02 -3.64 -35.68
CA ALA A 104 26.38 -3.84 -36.15
C ALA A 104 26.46 -4.94 -37.22
N THR A 105 25.78 -6.08 -37.04
CA THR A 105 25.75 -7.18 -38.02
C THR A 105 25.12 -6.74 -39.33
N VAL A 106 24.01 -6.01 -39.32
CA VAL A 106 23.40 -5.46 -40.55
C VAL A 106 24.37 -4.50 -41.24
N ALA A 107 24.97 -3.56 -40.52
CA ALA A 107 25.95 -2.62 -41.08
C ALA A 107 27.18 -3.36 -41.65
N VAL A 108 27.73 -4.33 -40.91
CA VAL A 108 28.83 -5.21 -41.33
C VAL A 108 28.49 -5.90 -42.65
N SER A 109 27.34 -6.57 -42.73
CA SER A 109 26.92 -7.28 -43.94
C SER A 109 26.74 -6.35 -45.13
N SER A 110 26.13 -5.16 -44.93
CA SER A 110 25.97 -4.16 -45.98
C SER A 110 27.30 -3.61 -46.49
N LEU A 111 28.27 -3.38 -45.60
CA LEU A 111 29.59 -2.86 -45.95
C LEU A 111 30.47 -3.92 -46.63
N LEU A 112 30.43 -5.19 -46.16
CA LEU A 112 31.08 -6.31 -46.85
C LEU A 112 30.55 -6.47 -48.28
N LEU A 113 29.23 -6.37 -48.47
CA LEU A 113 28.59 -6.43 -49.78
C LEU A 113 29.08 -5.27 -50.67
N PHE A 114 28.98 -4.03 -50.16
CA PHE A 114 29.33 -2.83 -50.93
C PHE A 114 30.80 -2.80 -51.37
N PHE A 115 31.74 -3.05 -50.45
CA PHE A 115 33.16 -3.02 -50.77
C PHE A 115 33.61 -4.28 -51.52
N GLY A 116 33.10 -5.46 -51.16
CA GLY A 116 33.41 -6.72 -51.83
C GLY A 116 33.03 -6.74 -53.30
N PHE A 117 31.90 -6.12 -53.68
CA PHE A 117 31.52 -5.95 -55.09
C PHE A 117 32.15 -4.73 -55.78
N SER A 118 32.70 -3.77 -55.04
CA SER A 118 33.34 -2.58 -55.63
C SER A 118 34.74 -2.85 -56.17
N GLY A 119 35.52 -3.69 -55.46
CA GLY A 119 36.93 -3.97 -55.78
C GLY A 119 37.88 -2.84 -55.35
N LEU A 120 39.14 -3.20 -55.02
CA LEU A 120 40.17 -2.30 -54.48
C LEU A 120 40.38 -1.04 -55.33
N ASP A 121 40.42 -1.16 -56.66
CA ASP A 121 40.66 -0.05 -57.59
C ASP A 121 39.59 1.06 -57.48
N LYS A 122 38.33 0.69 -57.25
CA LYS A 122 37.25 1.68 -57.06
C LYS A 122 37.30 2.29 -55.66
N VAL A 123 37.61 1.49 -54.64
CA VAL A 123 37.78 1.97 -53.26
C VAL A 123 38.91 2.99 -53.17
N GLN A 124 40.05 2.72 -53.82
CA GLN A 124 41.15 3.68 -53.92
C GLN A 124 40.69 4.99 -54.58
N LYS A 125 39.93 4.92 -55.69
CA LYS A 125 39.37 6.13 -56.32
C LYS A 125 38.45 6.92 -55.39
N TYR A 126 37.52 6.26 -54.67
CA TYR A 126 36.62 6.94 -53.74
C TYR A 126 37.37 7.59 -52.55
N VAL A 127 38.39 6.92 -52.01
CA VAL A 127 39.20 7.46 -50.90
C VAL A 127 40.10 8.62 -51.37
N SER A 128 40.72 8.47 -52.54
CA SER A 128 41.61 9.48 -53.14
C SER A 128 40.93 10.82 -53.43
N TRP A 129 39.60 10.83 -53.60
CA TRP A 129 38.80 12.05 -53.77
C TRP A 129 38.75 12.94 -52.50
N VAL A 130 38.88 12.33 -51.32
CA VAL A 130 38.88 13.05 -50.03
C VAL A 130 40.29 13.34 -49.55
N HIS A 131 41.23 12.40 -49.74
CA HIS A 131 42.64 12.59 -49.40
C HIS A 131 43.53 11.71 -50.28
N PRO A 132 44.60 12.24 -50.90
CA PRO A 132 45.54 11.42 -51.66
C PRO A 132 46.26 10.43 -50.73
N ILE A 133 46.10 9.14 -51.00
CA ILE A 133 46.59 7.99 -50.21
C ILE A 133 47.17 6.95 -51.18
N SER A 134 48.24 6.25 -50.80
CA SER A 134 48.88 5.23 -51.64
C SER A 134 48.01 3.96 -51.79
N ALA A 135 48.30 3.16 -52.82
CA ALA A 135 47.63 1.88 -53.05
C ALA A 135 47.81 0.95 -51.82
N ASP A 136 49.05 0.76 -51.37
CA ASP A 136 49.41 -0.11 -50.25
C ASP A 136 48.68 0.27 -48.94
N ALA A 137 48.54 1.58 -48.67
CA ALA A 137 47.82 2.07 -47.49
C ALA A 137 46.30 1.84 -47.61
N THR A 138 45.76 1.91 -48.83
CA THR A 138 44.35 1.58 -49.12
C THR A 138 44.10 0.09 -48.95
N GLU A 139 45.00 -0.77 -49.44
CA GLU A 139 44.92 -2.22 -49.30
C GLU A 139 45.00 -2.65 -47.83
N PHE A 140 45.98 -2.13 -47.08
CA PHE A 140 46.11 -2.36 -45.65
C PHE A 140 44.84 -1.93 -44.87
N GLY A 141 44.31 -0.74 -45.18
CA GLY A 141 43.09 -0.22 -44.57
C GLY A 141 41.86 -1.09 -44.85
N PHE A 142 41.71 -1.58 -46.10
CA PHE A 142 40.64 -2.50 -46.48
C PHE A 142 40.76 -3.85 -45.76
N ASN A 143 41.95 -4.45 -45.73
CA ASN A 143 42.18 -5.74 -45.06
C ASN A 143 41.97 -5.65 -43.54
N LEU A 144 42.43 -4.56 -42.90
CA LEU A 144 42.18 -4.29 -41.48
C LEU A 144 40.68 -4.11 -41.19
N PHE A 145 39.96 -3.43 -42.08
CA PHE A 145 38.51 -3.27 -41.96
C PHE A 145 37.78 -4.62 -42.06
N VAL A 146 38.06 -5.44 -43.08
CA VAL A 146 37.47 -6.79 -43.21
C VAL A 146 37.77 -7.67 -41.99
N PHE A 147 39.00 -7.59 -41.44
CA PHE A 147 39.36 -8.29 -40.20
C PHE A 147 38.52 -7.84 -39.00
N LEU A 148 38.33 -6.53 -38.78
CA LEU A 148 37.50 -6.01 -37.70
C LEU A 148 36.04 -6.45 -37.83
N LEU A 149 35.50 -6.49 -39.05
CA LEU A 149 34.16 -7.00 -39.33
C LEU A 149 34.02 -8.49 -38.99
N PHE A 150 35.02 -9.30 -39.31
CA PHE A 150 35.06 -10.71 -38.94
C PHE A 150 35.12 -10.90 -37.41
N VAL A 151 35.95 -10.11 -36.71
CA VAL A 151 36.02 -10.11 -35.23
C VAL A 151 34.65 -9.81 -34.61
N VAL A 152 33.92 -8.82 -35.11
CA VAL A 152 32.55 -8.51 -34.64
C VAL A 152 31.60 -9.71 -34.85
N GLY A 153 31.67 -10.38 -36.00
CA GLY A 153 30.89 -11.59 -36.29
C GLY A 153 31.19 -12.76 -35.34
N VAL A 154 32.47 -13.02 -35.06
CA VAL A 154 32.90 -14.05 -34.10
C VAL A 154 32.44 -13.72 -32.68
N LEU A 155 32.58 -12.46 -32.24
CA LEU A 155 32.12 -12.02 -30.92
C LEU A 155 30.61 -12.19 -30.74
N HIS A 156 29.82 -11.96 -31.79
CA HIS A 156 28.37 -12.22 -31.76
C HIS A 156 28.07 -13.72 -31.54
N LEU A 157 28.71 -14.61 -32.31
CA LEU A 157 28.53 -16.07 -32.20
C LEU A 157 28.95 -16.64 -30.84
N VAL A 158 30.07 -16.15 -30.29
CA VAL A 158 30.66 -16.62 -29.03
C VAL A 158 29.87 -16.13 -27.82
N PHE A 159 29.49 -14.85 -27.77
CA PHE A 159 28.92 -14.29 -26.53
C PHE A 159 27.42 -14.55 -26.34
N ARG A 160 26.65 -14.85 -27.39
CA ARG A 160 25.22 -15.25 -27.35
C ARG A 160 24.36 -14.40 -26.42
N PHE A 161 24.38 -13.07 -26.59
CA PHE A 161 23.70 -12.16 -25.67
C PHE A 161 22.17 -12.33 -25.63
N SER A 162 21.53 -12.73 -26.74
CA SER A 162 20.11 -13.11 -26.77
C SER A 162 19.77 -14.23 -25.78
N GLU A 163 20.58 -15.29 -25.74
CA GLU A 163 20.40 -16.42 -24.81
C GLU A 163 20.57 -15.98 -23.35
N LYS A 164 21.58 -15.15 -23.09
CA LYS A 164 21.82 -14.55 -21.75
C LYS A 164 20.70 -13.62 -21.31
N GLN A 165 20.11 -12.85 -22.24
CA GLN A 165 18.92 -12.04 -21.99
C GLN A 165 17.73 -12.93 -21.59
N SER A 166 17.42 -13.95 -22.38
CA SER A 166 16.29 -14.86 -22.13
C SER A 166 16.40 -15.56 -20.77
N ARG A 167 17.59 -16.10 -20.43
CA ARG A 167 17.86 -16.71 -19.11
C ARG A 167 17.66 -15.71 -17.96
N ALA A 168 18.11 -14.46 -18.10
CA ALA A 168 17.92 -13.42 -17.09
C ALA A 168 16.43 -13.01 -16.94
N GLU A 169 15.66 -12.99 -18.03
CA GLU A 169 14.22 -12.70 -18.00
C GLU A 169 13.42 -13.83 -17.34
N ALA A 170 13.73 -15.09 -17.66
CA ALA A 170 13.16 -16.26 -16.98
C ALA A 170 13.45 -16.25 -15.47
N ALA A 171 14.67 -15.92 -15.07
CA ALA A 171 15.02 -15.77 -13.65
C ALA A 171 14.25 -14.65 -12.94
N VAL A 172 13.98 -13.51 -13.61
CA VAL A 172 13.12 -12.45 -13.06
C VAL A 172 11.71 -12.96 -12.80
N ALA A 173 11.13 -13.74 -13.72
CA ALA A 173 9.80 -14.31 -13.57
C ALA A 173 9.72 -15.30 -12.40
N SER A 174 10.66 -16.26 -12.33
CA SER A 174 10.71 -17.25 -11.25
C SER A 174 10.87 -16.61 -9.87
N LEU A 175 11.76 -15.62 -9.74
CA LEU A 175 11.95 -14.88 -8.49
C LEU A 175 10.79 -13.94 -8.16
N ALA A 176 10.03 -13.46 -9.14
CA ALA A 176 8.81 -12.69 -8.91
C ALA A 176 7.70 -13.58 -8.34
N ASN A 177 7.52 -14.78 -8.91
CA ASN A 177 6.55 -15.75 -8.44
C ASN A 177 6.87 -16.21 -7.01
N LEU A 178 8.11 -16.58 -6.72
CA LEU A 178 8.55 -16.93 -5.37
C LEU A 178 8.36 -15.77 -4.38
N ALA A 179 8.67 -14.53 -4.77
CA ALA A 179 8.47 -13.38 -3.90
C ALA A 179 6.98 -13.15 -3.58
N ASN A 180 6.07 -13.29 -4.57
CA ASN A 180 4.63 -13.22 -4.34
C ASN A 180 4.16 -14.33 -3.40
N GLU A 181 4.53 -15.59 -3.65
CA GLU A 181 4.16 -16.75 -2.82
C GLU A 181 4.61 -16.57 -1.35
N ILE A 182 5.80 -15.99 -1.15
CA ILE A 182 6.28 -15.63 0.18
C ILE A 182 5.50 -14.45 0.78
N GLU A 183 5.24 -13.37 0.02
CA GLU A 183 4.44 -12.22 0.48
C GLU A 183 3.02 -12.62 0.86
N ASP A 184 2.37 -13.49 0.08
CA ASP A 184 1.04 -14.05 0.36
C ASP A 184 1.06 -14.88 1.66
N MET A 185 2.09 -15.71 1.86
CA MET A 185 2.25 -16.49 3.09
C MET A 185 2.52 -15.60 4.32
N ILE A 186 3.32 -14.54 4.19
CA ILE A 186 3.57 -13.57 5.27
C ILE A 186 2.29 -12.78 5.59
N THR A 187 1.54 -12.34 4.57
CA THR A 187 0.29 -11.59 4.75
C THR A 187 -0.78 -12.48 5.41
N SER A 188 -0.79 -13.78 5.08
CA SER A 188 -1.61 -14.81 5.73
C SER A 188 -1.24 -15.09 7.20
N ARG A 189 -0.07 -14.65 7.70
CA ARG A 189 0.32 -14.82 9.12
C ARG A 189 -0.46 -13.93 10.09
N GLY A 190 -1.35 -13.06 9.60
CA GLY A 190 -2.20 -12.24 10.46
C GLY A 190 -3.06 -13.04 11.45
N ASN A 191 -3.35 -14.33 11.19
CA ASN A 191 -4.46 -15.02 11.85
C ASN A 191 -4.28 -16.48 12.28
N LEU A 192 -3.19 -17.20 11.98
CA LEU A 192 -3.13 -18.65 12.23
C LEU A 192 -1.92 -19.17 13.02
N ILE A 193 -2.31 -19.88 14.08
CA ILE A 193 -1.52 -20.53 15.11
C ILE A 193 -0.54 -21.58 14.53
N ILE A 194 0.72 -21.42 14.96
CA ILE A 194 1.78 -22.43 15.16
C ILE A 194 1.29 -23.89 14.99
N SER A 195 1.60 -24.52 13.85
CA SER A 195 1.50 -25.99 13.68
C SER A 195 2.16 -26.53 12.41
N GLN A 196 2.24 -25.75 11.31
CA GLN A 196 2.82 -26.18 10.03
C GLN A 196 4.07 -25.39 9.57
N GLU A 197 4.76 -24.72 10.50
CA GLU A 197 5.79 -23.74 10.14
C GLU A 197 7.01 -24.34 9.43
N HIS A 198 7.56 -25.47 9.92
CA HIS A 198 8.78 -26.06 9.37
C HIS A 198 8.63 -26.54 7.92
N ALA A 199 7.62 -27.35 7.60
CA ALA A 199 7.44 -27.93 6.27
C ALA A 199 7.25 -26.87 5.16
N ARG A 200 6.57 -25.75 5.49
CA ARG A 200 6.37 -24.63 4.55
C ARG A 200 7.66 -23.82 4.35
N VAL A 201 8.43 -23.57 5.42
CA VAL A 201 9.75 -22.92 5.33
C VAL A 201 10.73 -23.74 4.49
N ASP A 202 10.73 -25.07 4.64
CA ASP A 202 11.59 -25.95 3.85
C ASP A 202 11.21 -26.01 2.37
N THR A 203 9.92 -25.92 2.05
CA THR A 203 9.43 -25.80 0.66
C THR A 203 9.88 -24.48 0.00
N ILE A 204 9.87 -23.38 0.75
CA ILE A 204 10.36 -22.08 0.26
C ILE A 204 11.88 -22.11 0.08
N ARG A 205 12.61 -22.72 1.03
CA ARG A 205 14.06 -22.91 0.93
C ARG A 205 14.44 -23.70 -0.32
N SER A 206 13.84 -24.86 -0.55
CA SER A 206 14.19 -25.72 -1.69
C SER A 206 13.86 -25.07 -3.03
N ARG A 207 12.76 -24.32 -3.13
CA ARG A 207 12.44 -23.50 -4.32
C ARG A 207 13.44 -22.36 -4.52
N TYR A 208 13.82 -21.66 -3.44
CA TYR A 208 14.81 -20.59 -3.52
C TYR A 208 16.18 -21.13 -3.99
N GLU A 209 16.62 -22.25 -3.42
CA GLU A 209 17.87 -22.92 -3.78
C GLU A 209 17.86 -23.38 -5.24
N ALA A 210 16.81 -24.09 -5.68
CA ALA A 210 16.67 -24.52 -7.08
C ALA A 210 16.63 -23.34 -8.08
N ILE A 211 16.04 -22.19 -7.71
CA ILE A 211 16.07 -20.98 -8.54
C ILE A 211 17.47 -20.35 -8.52
N ALA A 212 18.15 -20.30 -7.38
CA ALA A 212 19.47 -19.69 -7.23
C ALA A 212 20.57 -20.47 -7.97
N GLU A 213 20.50 -21.80 -8.00
CA GLU A 213 21.44 -22.67 -8.73
C GLU A 213 21.35 -22.49 -10.26
N ASN A 214 20.15 -22.19 -10.78
CA ASN A 214 19.93 -21.99 -12.21
C ASN A 214 20.16 -20.54 -12.69
N ILE A 215 20.57 -19.64 -11.79
CA ILE A 215 20.79 -18.23 -12.08
C ILE A 215 22.25 -17.94 -12.50
N PRO A 216 22.49 -17.09 -13.53
CA PRO A 216 23.84 -16.67 -13.88
C PRO A 216 24.59 -16.03 -12.70
N ALA A 217 25.86 -16.41 -12.53
CA ALA A 217 26.74 -15.93 -11.47
C ALA A 217 26.71 -14.40 -11.31
N ASN A 218 26.71 -13.93 -10.05
CA ASN A 218 26.52 -12.53 -9.68
C ASN A 218 27.75 -11.99 -8.94
N SER A 219 28.02 -10.69 -9.08
CA SER A 219 29.13 -10.02 -8.37
C SER A 219 28.66 -9.00 -7.34
N ASP A 220 29.52 -8.68 -6.37
CA ASP A 220 29.21 -7.68 -5.32
C ASP A 220 28.87 -6.31 -5.89
N LYS A 221 29.51 -5.92 -7.00
CA LYS A 221 29.19 -4.67 -7.73
C LYS A 221 27.74 -4.66 -8.21
N GLU A 222 27.23 -5.79 -8.67
CA GLU A 222 25.84 -5.95 -9.11
C GLU A 222 24.86 -5.95 -7.95
N PHE A 223 25.22 -6.59 -6.82
CA PHE A 223 24.46 -6.54 -5.57
C PHE A 223 24.32 -5.11 -5.02
N ILE A 224 25.43 -4.36 -4.93
CA ILE A 224 25.44 -2.96 -4.49
C ILE A 224 24.59 -2.09 -5.43
N ARG A 225 24.72 -2.29 -6.74
CA ARG A 225 23.90 -1.60 -7.75
C ARG A 225 22.41 -1.92 -7.57
N ALA A 226 22.05 -3.18 -7.41
CA ALA A 226 20.67 -3.61 -7.20
C ALA A 226 20.05 -3.01 -5.91
N LYS A 227 20.81 -2.97 -4.81
CA LYS A 227 20.38 -2.27 -3.58
C LYS A 227 20.09 -0.79 -3.84
N ARG A 228 20.98 -0.09 -4.57
CA ARG A 228 20.78 1.32 -4.94
C ARG A 228 19.56 1.51 -5.84
N ASP A 229 19.37 0.64 -6.84
CA ASP A 229 18.25 0.72 -7.78
C ASP A 229 16.90 0.44 -7.11
N LEU A 230 16.84 -0.49 -6.14
CA LEU A 230 15.67 -0.69 -5.27
C LEU A 230 15.37 0.58 -4.45
N ALA A 231 16.38 1.13 -3.76
CA ALA A 231 16.21 2.36 -2.99
C ALA A 231 15.79 3.58 -3.85
N LEU A 232 16.19 3.64 -5.13
CA LEU A 232 15.74 4.64 -6.09
C LEU A 232 14.30 4.40 -6.56
N LYS A 233 13.90 3.14 -6.82
CA LYS A 233 12.52 2.77 -7.15
C LYS A 233 11.56 3.09 -6.00
N GLU A 234 11.94 2.79 -4.77
CA GLU A 234 11.19 3.16 -3.57
C GLU A 234 11.07 4.68 -3.40
N ALA A 235 12.12 5.43 -3.71
CA ALA A 235 12.08 6.90 -3.67
C ALA A 235 11.12 7.49 -4.71
N ARG A 236 10.87 6.77 -5.82
CA ARG A 236 9.97 7.14 -6.92
C ARG A 236 8.53 6.66 -6.76
N LYS A 237 8.20 5.82 -5.76
CA LYS A 237 6.81 5.48 -5.47
C LYS A 237 6.06 6.79 -5.13
N PRO A 238 4.85 7.03 -5.68
CA PRO A 238 4.11 8.26 -5.43
C PRO A 238 3.83 8.39 -3.92
N LYS A 239 4.34 9.46 -3.32
CA LYS A 239 4.02 9.83 -1.94
C LYS A 239 2.86 10.79 -1.97
N ILE A 240 1.75 10.45 -1.32
CA ILE A 240 0.62 11.38 -1.20
C ILE A 240 1.03 12.43 -0.19
N HIS A 241 1.50 13.59 -0.67
CA HIS A 241 1.68 14.77 0.14
C HIS A 241 0.32 15.38 0.44
N LEU A 242 -0.26 14.95 1.56
CA LEU A 242 -1.47 15.54 2.13
C LEU A 242 -1.15 16.94 2.63
N SER A 243 -1.67 17.97 1.96
CA SER A 243 -1.74 19.28 2.58
C SER A 243 -2.80 19.24 3.70
N PRO A 244 -2.60 19.95 4.83
CA PRO A 244 -3.63 20.03 5.86
C PRO A 244 -4.98 20.52 5.34
N GLN A 245 -4.99 21.37 4.31
CA GLN A 245 -6.22 21.89 3.70
C GLN A 245 -7.01 20.79 2.97
N GLN A 246 -6.33 19.87 2.28
CA GLN A 246 -6.98 18.74 1.59
C GLN A 246 -7.67 17.77 2.55
N ILE A 247 -7.22 17.69 3.81
CA ILE A 247 -7.84 16.84 4.84
C ILE A 247 -9.20 17.41 5.29
N PHE A 248 -9.43 18.71 5.16
CA PHE A 248 -10.70 19.36 5.53
C PHE A 248 -11.66 19.59 4.36
N ASP A 249 -11.27 19.25 3.12
CA ASP A 249 -12.12 19.35 1.93
C ASP A 249 -12.79 17.99 1.63
N PRO A 250 -14.13 17.85 1.82
CA PRO A 250 -14.83 16.59 1.57
C PRO A 250 -14.61 16.01 0.17
N ALA A 251 -14.40 16.85 -0.85
CA ALA A 251 -14.15 16.39 -2.22
C ALA A 251 -12.75 15.77 -2.37
N GLN A 252 -11.79 16.15 -1.53
CA GLN A 252 -10.44 15.57 -1.50
C GLN A 252 -10.37 14.37 -0.55
N GLN A 253 -11.16 14.34 0.53
CA GLN A 253 -11.17 13.25 1.50
C GLN A 253 -11.40 11.87 0.85
N GLU A 254 -12.40 11.74 -0.03
CA GLU A 254 -12.66 10.47 -0.72
C GLU A 254 -11.51 10.08 -1.66
N VAL A 255 -10.87 11.04 -2.34
CA VAL A 255 -9.71 10.82 -3.21
C VAL A 255 -8.51 10.32 -2.41
N ILE A 256 -8.30 10.86 -1.20
CA ILE A 256 -7.23 10.44 -0.29
C ILE A 256 -7.46 8.99 0.16
N VAL A 257 -8.66 8.68 0.68
CA VAL A 257 -9.00 7.32 1.15
C VAL A 257 -8.95 6.32 -0.02
N SER A 258 -9.47 6.69 -1.19
CA SER A 258 -9.35 5.90 -2.43
C SER A 258 -7.90 5.59 -2.78
N SER A 259 -7.01 6.59 -2.69
CA SER A 259 -5.59 6.43 -3.03
C SER A 259 -4.86 5.51 -2.03
N ILE A 260 -5.23 5.55 -0.75
CA ILE A 260 -4.71 4.64 0.28
C ILE A 260 -5.21 3.21 0.05
N VAL A 261 -6.52 3.04 -0.21
CA VAL A 261 -7.15 1.75 -0.53
C VAL A 261 -6.51 1.11 -1.76
N LEU A 262 -6.38 1.85 -2.87
CA LEU A 262 -5.75 1.37 -4.11
C LEU A 262 -4.23 1.17 -3.99
N GLY A 263 -3.59 1.81 -3.01
CA GLY A 263 -2.18 1.61 -2.67
C GLY A 263 -1.89 0.27 -1.97
N SER A 264 -2.92 -0.39 -1.41
CA SER A 264 -2.80 -1.68 -0.73
C SER A 264 -3.26 -2.82 -1.64
N ARG A 265 -2.30 -3.60 -2.14
CA ARG A 265 -2.57 -4.77 -3.00
C ARG A 265 -3.56 -5.75 -2.35
N ALA A 266 -3.36 -6.07 -1.07
CA ALA A 266 -4.25 -6.98 -0.33
C ALA A 266 -5.71 -6.47 -0.29
N ILE A 267 -5.92 -5.16 -0.15
CA ILE A 267 -7.28 -4.58 -0.16
C ILE A 267 -7.87 -4.61 -1.59
N VAL A 268 -7.06 -4.32 -2.61
CA VAL A 268 -7.49 -4.41 -4.02
C VAL A 268 -7.89 -5.84 -4.39
N ASP A 269 -7.08 -6.84 -4.04
CA ASP A 269 -7.34 -8.25 -4.32
C ASP A 269 -8.63 -8.72 -3.60
N ILE A 270 -8.84 -8.30 -2.34
CA ILE A 270 -10.11 -8.51 -1.61
C ILE A 270 -11.30 -7.87 -2.36
N LEU A 271 -11.20 -6.61 -2.77
CA LEU A 271 -12.29 -5.89 -3.44
C LEU A 271 -12.65 -6.50 -4.81
N ILE A 272 -11.67 -7.07 -5.52
CA ILE A 272 -11.89 -7.85 -6.74
C ILE A 272 -12.65 -9.14 -6.42
N ALA A 273 -12.21 -9.92 -5.42
CA ALA A 273 -12.90 -11.15 -5.02
C ALA A 273 -14.34 -10.92 -4.51
N LEU A 274 -14.59 -9.79 -3.82
CA LEU A 274 -15.94 -9.35 -3.46
C LEU A 274 -16.80 -9.13 -4.71
N ARG A 275 -16.35 -8.28 -5.64
CA ARG A 275 -17.06 -7.97 -6.90
C ARG A 275 -17.37 -9.23 -7.71
N ASP A 276 -16.41 -10.14 -7.80
CA ASP A 276 -16.52 -11.39 -8.57
C ASP A 276 -17.44 -12.42 -7.90
N THR A 277 -17.70 -12.26 -6.59
CA THR A 277 -18.69 -13.06 -5.84
C THR A 277 -20.10 -12.46 -5.91
N SER A 278 -20.24 -11.14 -5.72
CA SER A 278 -21.47 -10.37 -5.97
C SER A 278 -21.20 -8.85 -5.93
N GLN A 279 -21.92 -8.09 -6.76
CA GLN A 279 -21.78 -6.62 -6.84
C GLN A 279 -22.35 -5.88 -5.61
N ASP A 280 -23.11 -6.56 -4.75
CA ASP A 280 -23.73 -6.00 -3.54
C ASP A 280 -22.85 -6.12 -2.28
N LEU A 281 -21.70 -6.78 -2.39
CA LEU A 281 -20.76 -6.95 -1.27
C LEU A 281 -19.89 -5.71 -1.08
N TYR A 282 -19.78 -5.26 0.16
CA TYR A 282 -18.89 -4.18 0.60
C TYR A 282 -17.85 -4.71 1.60
N LEU A 283 -16.62 -4.22 1.48
CA LEU A 283 -15.59 -4.37 2.49
C LEU A 283 -15.90 -3.47 3.68
N GLY A 284 -15.95 -4.07 4.87
CA GLY A 284 -16.22 -3.38 6.13
C GLY A 284 -15.09 -2.46 6.59
N GLY A 285 -15.46 -1.49 7.43
CA GLY A 285 -14.58 -0.36 7.75
C GLY A 285 -13.37 -0.64 8.62
N GLY A 286 -13.28 -1.81 9.27
CA GLY A 286 -12.11 -2.17 10.09
C GLY A 286 -10.81 -2.16 9.29
N LEU A 287 -10.80 -2.77 8.10
CA LEU A 287 -9.60 -2.87 7.26
C LEU A 287 -9.25 -1.51 6.60
N ILE A 288 -10.26 -0.75 6.17
CA ILE A 288 -10.09 0.60 5.59
C ILE A 288 -9.51 1.55 6.66
N ARG A 289 -10.07 1.52 7.87
CA ARG A 289 -9.63 2.32 9.01
C ARG A 289 -8.17 2.02 9.37
N ASN A 290 -7.81 0.74 9.48
CA ASN A 290 -6.43 0.33 9.72
C ASN A 290 -5.49 0.89 8.64
N ALA A 291 -5.80 0.69 7.35
CA ALA A 291 -4.95 1.18 6.27
C ALA A 291 -4.75 2.71 6.26
N VAL A 292 -5.81 3.47 6.56
CA VAL A 292 -5.72 4.94 6.66
C VAL A 292 -4.93 5.37 7.90
N TRP A 293 -5.15 4.74 9.05
CA TRP A 293 -4.41 5.06 10.27
C TRP A 293 -2.93 4.66 10.17
N ASP A 294 -2.62 3.48 9.63
CA ASP A 294 -1.25 3.03 9.32
C ASP A 294 -0.54 4.04 8.40
N TYR A 295 -1.21 4.49 7.34
CA TYR A 295 -0.67 5.51 6.44
C TYR A 295 -0.36 6.83 7.17
N LEU A 296 -1.28 7.31 8.00
CA LEU A 296 -1.14 8.57 8.75
C LEU A 296 -0.11 8.48 9.90
N HIS A 297 0.18 7.28 10.42
CA HIS A 297 1.26 7.04 11.38
C HIS A 297 2.60 6.70 10.70
N GLY A 298 2.64 6.60 9.37
CA GLY A 298 3.85 6.30 8.61
C GLY A 298 4.32 4.84 8.73
N TYR A 299 3.41 3.91 9.04
CA TYR A 299 3.73 2.49 9.22
C TYR A 299 4.08 1.82 7.89
N THR A 300 5.10 0.96 7.93
CA THR A 300 5.67 0.30 6.75
C THR A 300 5.18 -1.13 6.56
N ALA A 301 4.60 -1.72 7.59
CA ALA A 301 3.87 -2.98 7.55
C ALA A 301 2.42 -2.71 7.96
N PRO A 302 1.42 -3.37 7.35
CA PRO A 302 0.03 -3.21 7.73
C PRO A 302 -0.23 -3.78 9.13
N THR A 303 -1.08 -3.11 9.90
CA THR A 303 -1.58 -3.61 11.18
C THR A 303 -2.45 -4.86 10.94
N PRO A 304 -2.18 -6.00 11.61
CA PRO A 304 -2.98 -7.22 11.48
C PRO A 304 -4.47 -7.00 11.77
N VAL A 305 -5.31 -7.84 11.15
CA VAL A 305 -6.76 -7.87 11.36
C VAL A 305 -7.21 -9.28 11.73
N ASP A 306 -8.04 -9.38 12.78
CA ASP A 306 -8.60 -10.65 13.27
C ASP A 306 -9.58 -11.27 12.25
N ASP A 307 -10.26 -10.41 11.48
CA ASP A 307 -11.22 -10.81 10.47
C ASP A 307 -11.37 -9.74 9.37
N VAL A 308 -11.83 -10.16 8.19
CA VAL A 308 -12.24 -9.27 7.11
C VAL A 308 -13.76 -9.20 7.12
N ASP A 309 -14.29 -8.13 7.71
CA ASP A 309 -15.71 -7.77 7.65
C ASP A 309 -16.16 -7.63 6.19
N VAL A 310 -17.18 -8.38 5.81
CA VAL A 310 -17.86 -8.26 4.51
C VAL A 310 -19.33 -8.05 4.78
N ILE A 311 -19.91 -6.99 4.25
CA ILE A 311 -21.29 -6.64 4.51
C ILE A 311 -22.08 -6.52 3.22
N TYR A 312 -23.36 -6.87 3.30
CA TYR A 312 -24.35 -6.65 2.27
C TYR A 312 -25.69 -6.38 2.94
N TYR A 313 -26.69 -5.98 2.16
CA TYR A 313 -28.05 -5.75 2.67
C TYR A 313 -29.06 -6.43 1.76
N ASN A 314 -29.67 -7.51 2.26
CA ASN A 314 -30.82 -8.12 1.62
C ASN A 314 -31.96 -8.21 2.65
N ARG A 315 -33.01 -7.41 2.48
CA ARG A 315 -34.18 -7.38 3.39
C ARG A 315 -35.08 -8.61 3.30
N PHE A 316 -34.94 -9.41 2.24
CA PHE A 316 -35.76 -10.61 2.00
C PHE A 316 -35.07 -11.90 2.43
N ASP A 317 -33.79 -11.83 2.75
CA ASP A 317 -32.99 -12.93 3.25
C ASP A 317 -32.61 -12.65 4.70
N HIS A 318 -32.98 -13.57 5.59
CA HIS A 318 -32.61 -13.52 7.00
C HIS A 318 -31.84 -14.77 7.42
N GLU A 319 -31.51 -15.69 6.51
CA GLU A 319 -30.82 -16.93 6.84
C GLU A 319 -29.32 -16.70 7.02
N LYS A 320 -28.73 -17.24 8.09
CA LYS A 320 -27.27 -17.19 8.30
C LYS A 320 -26.51 -18.02 7.25
N ARG A 321 -27.19 -19.02 6.67
CA ARG A 321 -26.69 -19.92 5.64
C ARG A 321 -26.17 -19.17 4.41
N HIS A 322 -26.77 -18.03 4.02
CA HIS A 322 -26.31 -17.29 2.85
C HIS A 322 -24.97 -16.55 3.11
N ASP A 323 -24.78 -15.96 4.30
CA ASP A 323 -23.50 -15.41 4.74
C ASP A 323 -22.39 -16.48 4.68
N GLU A 324 -22.70 -17.71 5.12
CA GLU A 324 -21.79 -18.86 5.11
C GLU A 324 -21.46 -19.33 3.68
N GLU A 325 -22.41 -19.29 2.74
CA GLU A 325 -22.17 -19.58 1.33
C GLU A 325 -21.28 -18.52 0.66
N ILE A 326 -21.49 -17.24 0.94
CA ILE A 326 -20.65 -16.14 0.47
C ILE A 326 -19.23 -16.31 1.04
N ALA A 327 -19.09 -16.57 2.34
CA ALA A 327 -17.79 -16.81 2.98
C ALA A 327 -17.05 -18.01 2.38
N LYS A 328 -17.77 -19.08 2.02
CA LYS A 328 -17.21 -20.26 1.35
C LYS A 328 -16.69 -19.93 -0.05
N LYS A 329 -17.43 -19.13 -0.84
CA LYS A 329 -16.96 -18.65 -2.15
C LYS A 329 -15.72 -17.77 -2.02
N LEU A 330 -15.71 -16.84 -1.07
CA LEU A 330 -14.56 -15.96 -0.83
C LEU A 330 -13.33 -16.73 -0.34
N THR A 331 -13.49 -17.74 0.51
CA THR A 331 -12.40 -18.66 0.93
C THR A 331 -11.81 -19.43 -0.26
N ALA A 332 -12.61 -19.77 -1.27
CA ALA A 332 -12.14 -20.45 -2.47
C ALA A 332 -11.37 -19.53 -3.43
N LEU A 333 -11.69 -18.22 -3.45
CA LEU A 333 -10.98 -17.21 -4.24
C LEU A 333 -9.68 -16.73 -3.55
N ILE A 334 -9.74 -16.47 -2.24
CA ILE A 334 -8.59 -16.06 -1.43
C ILE A 334 -8.53 -16.95 -0.17
N PRO A 335 -7.70 -18.01 -0.20
CA PRO A 335 -7.55 -18.90 0.94
C PRO A 335 -6.81 -18.22 2.10
N ASN A 336 -7.03 -18.73 3.32
CA ASN A 336 -6.43 -18.27 4.58
C ASN A 336 -6.86 -16.86 5.07
N VAL A 337 -7.84 -16.22 4.43
CA VAL A 337 -8.53 -15.04 4.99
C VAL A 337 -9.69 -15.50 5.89
N HIS A 338 -9.82 -14.90 7.07
CA HIS A 338 -10.92 -15.15 7.98
C HIS A 338 -12.10 -14.20 7.64
N TRP A 339 -13.05 -14.71 6.85
CA TRP A 339 -14.16 -13.93 6.30
C TRP A 339 -15.32 -13.78 7.29
N SER A 340 -15.69 -12.54 7.60
CA SER A 340 -16.74 -12.18 8.55
C SER A 340 -17.93 -11.59 7.80
N VAL A 341 -18.64 -12.45 7.07
CA VAL A 341 -19.78 -12.04 6.22
C VAL A 341 -21.02 -11.79 7.09
N LYS A 342 -21.66 -10.63 6.94
CA LYS A 342 -22.81 -10.18 7.74
C LYS A 342 -23.88 -9.46 6.90
N ASN A 343 -25.03 -10.09 6.68
CA ASN A 343 -26.22 -9.39 6.16
C ASN A 343 -26.69 -8.34 7.18
N GLN A 344 -26.54 -7.06 6.83
CA GLN A 344 -26.91 -5.95 7.71
C GLN A 344 -28.41 -5.91 8.02
N ALA A 345 -29.28 -6.40 7.11
CA ALA A 345 -30.72 -6.43 7.34
C ALA A 345 -31.09 -7.26 8.59
N ARG A 346 -30.31 -8.31 8.92
CA ARG A 346 -30.50 -9.13 10.13
C ARG A 346 -29.91 -8.49 11.39
N MET A 347 -28.85 -7.68 11.30
CA MET A 347 -28.07 -7.27 12.48
C MET A 347 -28.86 -6.46 13.53
N HIS A 348 -30.00 -5.87 13.16
CA HIS A 348 -30.93 -5.23 14.10
C HIS A 348 -31.36 -6.16 15.25
N THR A 349 -31.55 -7.48 15.01
CA THR A 349 -31.92 -8.44 16.06
C THR A 349 -30.83 -8.59 17.11
N ASN A 350 -29.57 -8.66 16.68
CA ASN A 350 -28.42 -8.85 17.55
C ASN A 350 -28.09 -7.58 18.35
N ASN A 351 -28.42 -6.42 17.80
CA ASN A 351 -28.22 -5.11 18.44
C ASN A 351 -29.40 -4.67 19.32
N SER A 352 -30.50 -5.44 19.34
CA SER A 352 -31.79 -5.06 19.97
C SER A 352 -32.33 -3.72 19.47
N GLU A 353 -32.30 -3.52 18.15
CA GLU A 353 -32.69 -2.28 17.48
C GLU A 353 -33.87 -2.50 16.51
N ALA A 354 -34.56 -1.41 16.16
CA ALA A 354 -35.54 -1.43 15.07
C ALA A 354 -34.85 -1.77 13.73
N GLN A 355 -35.57 -2.49 12.87
CA GLN A 355 -35.12 -2.85 11.52
C GLN A 355 -34.52 -1.66 10.76
N TYR A 356 -33.45 -1.92 10.02
CA TYR A 356 -32.79 -0.94 9.16
C TYR A 356 -33.47 -0.95 7.80
N ALA A 357 -33.82 0.21 7.25
CA ALA A 357 -34.48 0.34 5.94
C ALA A 357 -33.49 0.21 4.76
N SER A 358 -32.21 0.47 5.00
CA SER A 358 -31.14 0.40 4.00
C SER A 358 -29.79 -0.02 4.59
N LEU A 359 -28.83 -0.34 3.71
CA LEU A 359 -27.43 -0.55 4.07
C LEU A 359 -26.81 0.70 4.75
N GLU A 360 -27.11 1.89 4.23
CA GLU A 360 -26.58 3.15 4.76
C GLU A 360 -27.08 3.44 6.18
N GLU A 361 -28.36 3.17 6.46
CA GLU A 361 -28.91 3.31 7.82
C GLU A 361 -28.25 2.33 8.80
N ALA A 362 -28.01 1.09 8.37
CA ALA A 362 -27.32 0.10 9.19
C ALA A 362 -25.89 0.57 9.56
N ILE A 363 -25.15 1.11 8.59
CA ILE A 363 -23.79 1.67 8.80
C ILE A 363 -23.84 2.94 9.66
N GLN A 364 -24.87 3.77 9.49
CA GLN A 364 -25.05 4.99 10.28
C GLN A 364 -25.18 4.68 11.78
N ARG A 365 -25.72 3.51 12.11
CA ARG A 365 -25.87 2.97 13.48
C ARG A 365 -24.65 2.14 13.95
N TRP A 366 -23.50 2.15 13.28
CA TRP A 366 -22.27 1.56 13.83
C TRP A 366 -21.74 2.35 15.03
N PRO A 367 -20.87 1.78 15.89
CA PRO A 367 -20.50 2.46 17.15
C PRO A 367 -19.64 3.71 16.96
N GLU A 368 -18.63 3.68 16.08
CA GLU A 368 -17.68 4.77 15.88
C GLU A 368 -17.76 5.37 14.47
N THR A 369 -17.71 6.71 14.36
CA THR A 369 -17.76 7.42 13.07
C THR A 369 -16.62 7.01 12.13
N ALA A 370 -15.40 6.92 12.65
CA ALA A 370 -14.21 6.50 11.91
C ALA A 370 -14.21 5.02 11.48
N THR A 371 -15.07 4.17 12.06
CA THR A 371 -15.28 2.79 11.59
C THR A 371 -16.43 2.71 10.57
N ALA A 372 -17.35 3.68 10.56
CA ALA A 372 -18.57 3.71 9.73
C ALA A 372 -18.31 4.15 8.28
N VAL A 373 -17.33 3.50 7.63
CA VAL A 373 -16.91 3.72 6.24
C VAL A 373 -16.75 2.35 5.60
N VAL A 374 -17.45 2.08 4.49
CA VAL A 374 -17.31 0.82 3.74
C VAL A 374 -17.13 1.09 2.25
N VAL A 375 -16.53 0.15 1.51
CA VAL A 375 -16.24 0.33 0.09
C VAL A 375 -16.45 -0.94 -0.74
N ARG A 376 -16.87 -0.78 -1.98
CA ARG A 376 -16.86 -1.84 -3.01
C ARG A 376 -16.32 -1.31 -4.33
N ILE A 377 -16.08 -2.22 -5.28
CA ILE A 377 -15.84 -1.88 -6.69
C ILE A 377 -17.14 -2.06 -7.49
N ASP A 378 -17.51 -1.07 -8.29
CA ASP A 378 -18.67 -1.17 -9.21
C ASP A 378 -18.32 -1.89 -10.52
N SER A 379 -19.32 -2.13 -11.36
CA SER A 379 -19.16 -2.79 -12.67
C SER A 379 -18.23 -2.06 -13.65
N ASN A 380 -17.93 -0.78 -13.40
CA ASN A 380 -17.00 0.03 -14.21
C ASN A 380 -15.59 0.08 -13.59
N GLY A 381 -15.31 -0.72 -12.56
CA GLY A 381 -14.03 -0.74 -11.87
C GLY A 381 -13.79 0.44 -10.93
N LYS A 382 -14.82 1.24 -10.59
CA LYS A 382 -14.68 2.41 -9.71
C LYS A 382 -15.02 2.05 -8.27
N LEU A 383 -14.27 2.62 -7.32
CA LEU A 383 -14.62 2.53 -5.91
C LEU A 383 -15.95 3.25 -5.63
N ARG A 384 -16.77 2.65 -4.76
CA ARG A 384 -18.01 3.22 -4.24
C ARG A 384 -18.02 3.10 -2.73
N PHE A 385 -17.91 4.24 -2.06
CA PHE A 385 -17.97 4.31 -0.60
C PHE A 385 -19.40 4.49 -0.11
N VAL A 386 -19.67 3.98 1.09
CA VAL A 386 -20.82 4.40 1.91
C VAL A 386 -20.23 4.83 3.26
N SER A 387 -20.36 6.13 3.55
CA SER A 387 -19.74 6.79 4.71
C SER A 387 -20.71 7.84 5.28
N PRO A 388 -21.78 7.44 5.99
CA PRO A 388 -22.85 8.35 6.44
C PRO A 388 -22.40 9.41 7.46
N HIS A 389 -21.20 9.25 8.04
CA HIS A 389 -20.56 10.24 8.92
C HIS A 389 -19.37 10.96 8.25
N GLY A 390 -19.15 10.75 6.95
CA GLY A 390 -18.00 11.25 6.20
C GLY A 390 -16.67 10.57 6.54
N PHE A 391 -15.56 11.15 6.07
CA PHE A 391 -14.20 10.66 6.33
C PHE A 391 -13.41 11.56 7.30
N ASP A 392 -14.01 12.65 7.80
CA ASP A 392 -13.31 13.69 8.57
C ASP A 392 -12.66 13.13 9.85
N ASP A 393 -13.41 12.40 10.66
CA ASP A 393 -12.88 11.78 11.89
C ASP A 393 -11.81 10.72 11.58
N LEU A 394 -12.02 9.92 10.52
CA LEU A 394 -11.08 8.90 10.08
C LEU A 394 -9.72 9.50 9.70
N LEU A 395 -9.72 10.54 8.86
CA LEU A 395 -8.51 11.21 8.36
C LEU A 395 -7.85 12.15 9.39
N ARG A 396 -8.61 12.64 10.37
CA ARG A 396 -8.11 13.52 11.44
C ARG A 396 -7.70 12.77 12.71
N LEU A 397 -7.68 11.44 12.66
CA LEU A 397 -7.31 10.55 13.76
C LEU A 397 -8.19 10.78 15.00
N ILE A 398 -9.50 10.92 14.79
CA ILE A 398 -10.49 11.11 15.85
C ILE A 398 -11.29 9.81 16.05
N VAL A 399 -11.44 9.41 17.31
CA VAL A 399 -12.32 8.34 17.75
C VAL A 399 -13.48 8.97 18.53
N THR A 400 -14.67 8.96 17.95
CA THR A 400 -15.90 9.45 18.58
C THR A 400 -17.08 8.52 18.26
N ASN A 401 -18.17 8.68 19.00
CA ASN A 401 -19.38 7.88 18.82
C ASN A 401 -20.24 8.41 17.68
N THR A 402 -20.95 7.50 17.01
CA THR A 402 -22.08 7.93 16.16
C THR A 402 -23.24 8.43 17.04
N PRO A 403 -24.17 9.24 16.50
CA PRO A 403 -25.34 9.70 17.26
C PRO A 403 -26.16 8.58 17.89
N ALA A 404 -26.27 7.42 17.21
CA ALA A 404 -26.97 6.22 17.69
C ALA A 404 -26.34 5.58 18.95
N PHE A 405 -25.10 5.95 19.28
CA PHE A 405 -24.35 5.45 20.43
C PHE A 405 -24.19 6.47 21.58
N THR A 406 -24.87 7.62 21.50
CA THR A 406 -24.80 8.67 22.54
C THR A 406 -25.22 8.17 23.94
N GLY A 407 -26.20 7.26 24.03
CA GLY A 407 -26.59 6.61 25.29
C GLY A 407 -25.80 5.34 25.64
N ARG A 408 -24.81 4.95 24.82
CA ARG A 408 -24.09 3.67 24.88
C ARG A 408 -22.56 3.84 24.85
N ILE A 409 -22.06 5.01 25.29
CA ILE A 409 -20.63 5.40 25.25
C ILE A 409 -19.70 4.36 25.87
N ASN A 410 -20.14 3.67 26.94
CA ASN A 410 -19.36 2.63 27.60
C ASN A 410 -19.04 1.42 26.70
N ILE A 411 -19.83 1.15 25.65
CA ILE A 411 -19.50 0.13 24.64
C ILE A 411 -18.26 0.56 23.84
N ILE A 412 -18.15 1.85 23.50
CA ILE A 412 -17.04 2.39 22.71
C ILE A 412 -15.77 2.49 23.57
N LYS A 413 -15.88 2.95 24.83
CA LYS A 413 -14.76 2.92 25.79
C LYS A 413 -14.17 1.50 25.91
N ARG A 414 -15.05 0.48 26.01
CA ARG A 414 -14.65 -0.93 26.07
C ARG A 414 -13.93 -1.36 24.79
N ARG A 415 -14.50 -1.08 23.62
CA ARG A 415 -13.91 -1.44 22.31
C ARG A 415 -12.54 -0.80 22.06
N ILE A 416 -12.37 0.46 22.45
CA ILE A 416 -11.07 1.18 22.39
C ILE A 416 -10.00 0.43 23.21
N ALA A 417 -10.36 -0.05 24.41
CA ALA A 417 -9.46 -0.80 25.28
C ALA A 417 -9.18 -2.22 24.77
N GLU A 418 -10.22 -2.97 24.38
CA GLU A 418 -10.12 -4.33 23.83
C GLU A 418 -9.25 -4.38 22.57
N LYS A 419 -9.48 -3.47 21.62
CA LYS A 419 -8.70 -3.36 20.37
C LYS A 419 -7.41 -2.52 20.53
N ARG A 420 -7.09 -2.08 21.76
CA ARG A 420 -5.84 -1.39 22.15
C ARG A 420 -5.46 -0.20 21.24
N TRP A 421 -6.44 0.54 20.72
CA TRP A 421 -6.21 1.50 19.64
C TRP A 421 -5.17 2.58 19.96
N LEU A 422 -5.13 3.12 21.17
CA LEU A 422 -4.13 4.11 21.56
C LEU A 422 -2.69 3.55 21.67
N GLN A 423 -2.54 2.23 21.83
CA GLN A 423 -1.23 1.56 21.84
C GLN A 423 -0.73 1.29 20.41
N ILE A 424 -1.66 0.94 19.51
CA ILE A 424 -1.35 0.66 18.10
C ILE A 424 -1.17 1.96 17.30
N TRP A 425 -1.96 3.00 17.59
CA TRP A 425 -1.97 4.26 16.84
C TRP A 425 -1.91 5.45 17.82
N PRO A 426 -0.70 5.85 18.26
CA PRO A 426 -0.51 6.81 19.35
C PRO A 426 -0.92 8.25 19.04
N TYR A 427 -1.23 8.60 17.78
CA TYR A 427 -1.72 9.94 17.41
C TYR A 427 -3.26 10.04 17.36
N LEU A 428 -3.98 8.96 17.71
CA LEU A 428 -5.44 8.98 17.88
C LEU A 428 -5.87 9.88 19.03
N ARG A 429 -7.00 10.57 18.84
CA ARG A 429 -7.66 11.42 19.83
C ARG A 429 -9.05 10.91 20.12
N ILE A 430 -9.34 10.62 21.37
CA ILE A 430 -10.68 10.22 21.82
C ILE A 430 -11.50 11.49 22.08
N CYS A 431 -12.65 11.62 21.41
CA CYS A 431 -13.56 12.75 21.54
C CYS A 431 -14.97 12.27 21.84
N LEU A 432 -15.14 11.55 22.95
CA LEU A 432 -16.45 11.11 23.44
C LEU A 432 -17.11 12.22 24.27
N PRO A 433 -18.44 12.39 24.19
CA PRO A 433 -19.15 13.33 25.05
C PRO A 433 -19.06 12.89 26.51
N GLU A 434 -19.00 13.86 27.41
CA GLU A 434 -19.07 13.62 28.85
C GLU A 434 -20.41 12.99 29.20
N GLU A 435 -20.39 11.98 30.08
CA GLU A 435 -21.61 11.45 30.68
C GLU A 435 -22.27 12.56 31.49
N SER A 436 -23.43 13.04 31.04
CA SER A 436 -24.19 14.03 31.78
C SER A 436 -24.66 13.41 33.08
N THR A 437 -24.04 13.77 34.20
CA THR A 437 -24.40 13.35 35.56
C THR A 437 -25.77 13.91 35.96
N SER A 438 -26.82 13.35 35.38
CA SER A 438 -28.21 13.76 35.60
C SER A 438 -28.94 12.79 36.53
N MET A 439 -28.41 12.64 37.76
CA MET A 439 -29.13 12.12 38.94
C MET A 439 -28.28 12.37 40.20
N ASN A 440 -28.45 13.56 40.81
CA ASN A 440 -28.41 13.79 42.26
C ASN A 440 -28.66 15.27 42.58
N SER A 441 -29.91 15.69 42.41
CA SER A 441 -30.43 16.96 42.93
C SER A 441 -31.84 16.75 43.50
N ALA A 442 -31.96 15.69 44.31
CA ALA A 442 -33.17 15.27 45.03
C ALA A 442 -32.79 14.48 46.30
N ASN A 443 -31.94 15.06 47.15
CA ASN A 443 -31.76 14.69 48.57
C ASN A 443 -30.85 15.73 49.27
N GLN A 444 -31.34 16.96 49.37
CA GLN A 444 -30.83 18.02 50.26
C GLN A 444 -31.92 19.06 50.51
N ALA A 445 -33.09 18.58 50.93
CA ALA A 445 -34.25 19.39 51.32
C ALA A 445 -35.22 18.56 52.20
N GLN A 446 -34.73 18.11 53.35
CA GLN A 446 -35.50 17.69 54.52
C GLN A 446 -34.62 17.82 55.76
#